data_AF-A0A8K0R3B4-F1
#
_entry.id   AF-A0A8K0R3B4-F1
#
_cell.length_a   1.000
_cell.length_b   1.000
_cell.length_c   1.000
_cell.angle_alpha   90.00
_cell.angle_beta   90.00
_cell.angle_gamma   90.00
#
_symmetry.space_group_name_H-M   'P 1'
#
loop_
_entity.id
_entity.type
_entity.pdbx_description
1 polymer ?
#
loop_
_entity_poly.entity_id
_entity_poly.type
_entity_poly.pdbx_seq_one_letter_code
_entity_poly.pdbx_strand_id
1 'polypeptide(L)'
;MGNFRAELVVPQNEGCQIITDRIASRSKTRSVSDRPSAQAAERKSAYRNTVLKVLQQACTESEHANTLVDRFSNLAASLERTRGLVLPTECSGYHGEHDTQMRSVHGESHAHGGRLRAGSQGSEWLRTTLTDPLNIALLSFHMGGPIKATSPAYYSHQWKLPRLPASLENTIHTEGDIGDVFDDHRLTLVYETREGGLSGVSGTHHLFWSGDASPQELDPAIVNAKRSVQSPVVIIYDSRNAALVYECQDPEATRCSISLDFHLNSLACDFLHVLEDTKHDQTALSRLTLGDLLTTYAVPDYDERFHRLLFSPDSLGSIIKQLKDIEVEQPKVLQSPARPAFEHRIDAYKRENQSKIPPSILGMATDVRISGCHSSAAMFFDQVSLKARRDVHLPIGWDLLPQDFGDDSREWARKQLRNHMGERLLQRLAEYLPALTKKSHTPLDLISTQQLQSLANSVHERCLELVCDGYVDSLSMLPSVASFAFALGTAVNGTKEIEANAEPWVDEVDCQIFRTRCLYLFLCADWLVDYLGKPIKGPFMLSSRNKKMIAKARGEAGIIARLLLRNWVAWALFVEGLPNGGFWVRRTTSNMSSGL
;
A
#
# COMPACT_ATOMS: atom_id res chain seq x y z
N MET A 1 8.53 37.55 -39.08
CA MET A 1 8.24 36.66 -37.94
C MET A 1 9.11 37.14 -36.79
N GLY A 2 8.51 37.48 -35.64
CA GLY A 2 9.24 38.07 -34.53
C GLY A 2 10.04 37.03 -33.74
N ASN A 3 11.22 37.40 -33.25
CA ASN A 3 11.97 36.59 -32.30
C ASN A 3 11.13 36.35 -31.03
N PHE A 4 11.17 35.14 -30.48
CA PHE A 4 10.55 34.79 -29.21
C PHE A 4 11.59 34.84 -28.09
N ARG A 5 11.41 35.72 -27.10
CA ARG A 5 12.32 35.84 -25.97
C ARG A 5 11.80 35.04 -24.78
N ALA A 6 12.55 34.01 -24.40
CA ALA A 6 12.30 33.18 -23.23
C ALA A 6 13.22 33.62 -22.10
N GLU A 7 12.69 34.36 -21.13
CA GLU A 7 13.45 34.84 -19.98
C GLU A 7 12.54 34.91 -18.76
N LEU A 8 13.12 34.69 -17.58
CA LEU A 8 12.46 34.86 -16.31
C LEU A 8 13.39 35.66 -15.40
N VAL A 9 12.96 36.86 -15.03
CA VAL A 9 13.70 37.74 -14.12
C VAL A 9 13.07 37.60 -12.74
N VAL A 10 13.83 37.07 -11.78
CA VAL A 10 13.44 36.94 -10.38
C VAL A 10 14.27 37.93 -9.56
N PRO A 11 13.65 38.78 -8.72
CA PRO A 11 14.38 39.65 -7.80
C PRO A 11 15.36 38.86 -6.93
N GLN A 12 16.58 39.36 -6.74
CA GLN A 12 17.64 38.63 -6.00
C GLN A 12 17.22 38.27 -4.56
N ASN A 13 16.42 39.13 -3.91
CA ASN A 13 15.88 38.91 -2.58
C ASN A 13 14.87 37.75 -2.52
N GLU A 14 14.18 37.45 -3.62
CA GLU A 14 13.22 36.33 -3.72
C GLU A 14 13.90 35.03 -4.16
N GLY A 15 14.98 35.13 -4.95
CA GLY A 15 15.69 33.97 -5.49
C GLY A 15 16.18 33.00 -4.42
N CYS A 16 16.78 33.50 -3.33
CA CYS A 16 17.23 32.66 -2.22
C CYS A 16 16.07 31.91 -1.56
N GLN A 17 14.93 32.58 -1.33
CA GLN A 17 13.75 31.97 -0.70
C GLN A 17 13.12 30.90 -1.59
N ILE A 18 13.05 31.17 -2.90
CA ILE A 18 12.56 30.20 -3.89
C ILE A 18 13.44 28.95 -3.90
N ILE A 19 14.76 29.09 -3.82
CA ILE A 19 15.67 27.94 -3.79
C ILE A 19 15.50 27.17 -2.50
N THR A 20 15.53 27.82 -1.33
CA THR A 20 15.40 27.14 -0.04
C THR A 20 14.06 26.43 0.14
N ASP A 21 12.96 26.96 -0.42
CA ASP A 21 11.65 26.27 -0.45
C ASP A 21 11.65 25.02 -1.34
N ARG A 22 12.52 24.95 -2.35
CA ARG A 22 12.45 23.90 -3.39
C ARG A 22 13.49 22.80 -3.25
N ILE A 23 14.59 23.05 -2.55
CA ILE A 23 15.62 22.03 -2.33
C ILE A 23 15.19 21.10 -1.19
N ALA A 24 14.76 19.89 -1.56
CA ALA A 24 14.43 18.82 -0.62
C ALA A 24 15.69 18.28 0.09
N SER A 25 15.52 17.72 1.28
CA SER A 25 16.63 17.18 2.07
C SER A 25 17.43 16.11 1.32
N ARG A 26 18.75 16.22 1.35
CA ARG A 26 19.69 15.30 0.67
C ARG A 26 19.71 13.91 1.27
N SER A 27 19.44 13.78 2.58
CA SER A 27 19.29 12.47 3.22
C SER A 27 18.13 11.66 2.65
N LYS A 28 17.11 12.33 2.08
CA LYS A 28 15.97 11.70 1.40
C LYS A 28 16.22 11.49 -0.09
N THR A 29 16.86 12.47 -0.75
CA THR A 29 16.97 12.50 -2.21
C THR A 29 18.24 11.85 -2.76
N ARG A 30 19.33 11.78 -1.97
CA ARG A 30 20.68 11.31 -2.40
C ARG A 30 21.18 10.10 -1.64
N SER A 31 20.76 9.95 -0.39
CA SER A 31 21.05 8.77 0.38
C SER A 31 19.87 7.82 0.31
N VAL A 32 20.16 6.54 0.11
CA VAL A 32 19.25 5.51 0.59
C VAL A 32 19.30 5.64 2.10
N SER A 33 18.30 6.26 2.69
CA SER A 33 18.15 6.21 4.14
C SER A 33 17.90 4.77 4.54
N ASP A 34 18.66 4.26 5.51
CA ASP A 34 18.16 3.20 6.38
C ASP A 34 16.87 3.76 6.98
N ARG A 35 15.74 3.36 6.41
CA ARG A 35 14.42 3.85 6.83
C ARG A 35 14.24 3.60 8.35
N PRO A 36 13.22 4.21 8.97
CA PRO A 36 12.61 3.66 10.18
C PRO A 36 12.24 2.17 10.06
N SER A 37 12.15 1.65 8.82
CA SER A 37 12.02 0.23 8.52
C SER A 37 13.26 -0.60 8.83
N ALA A 38 14.48 -0.04 8.95
CA ALA A 38 15.61 -0.79 9.49
C ALA A 38 15.35 -1.11 10.97
N GLN A 39 14.86 -0.14 11.73
CA GLN A 39 14.46 -0.36 13.13
C GLN A 39 13.20 -1.22 13.23
N ALA A 40 12.19 -1.05 12.36
CA ALA A 40 11.01 -1.91 12.36
C ALA A 40 11.32 -3.34 11.87
N ALA A 41 12.20 -3.50 10.89
CA ALA A 41 12.69 -4.80 10.42
C ALA A 41 13.63 -5.45 11.43
N GLU A 42 14.43 -4.66 12.15
CA GLU A 42 15.25 -5.14 13.26
C GLU A 42 14.38 -5.56 14.44
N ARG A 43 13.34 -4.78 14.80
CA ARG A 43 12.32 -5.17 15.79
C ARG A 43 11.57 -6.42 15.36
N LYS A 44 11.12 -6.49 14.12
CA LYS A 44 10.45 -7.66 13.54
C LYS A 44 11.39 -8.87 13.52
N SER A 45 12.65 -8.70 13.14
CA SER A 45 13.67 -9.75 13.18
C SER A 45 13.97 -10.20 14.62
N ALA A 46 14.08 -9.27 15.56
CA ALA A 46 14.29 -9.56 16.97
C ALA A 46 13.09 -10.33 17.55
N TYR A 47 11.87 -9.90 17.21
CA TYR A 47 10.64 -10.57 17.59
C TYR A 47 10.58 -12.00 17.05
N ARG A 48 10.85 -12.19 15.76
CA ARG A 48 10.91 -13.51 15.11
C ARG A 48 11.92 -14.42 15.77
N ASN A 49 13.12 -13.90 16.06
CA ASN A 49 14.15 -14.64 16.76
C ASN A 49 13.70 -15.04 18.17
N THR A 50 12.98 -14.18 18.88
CA THR A 50 12.39 -14.49 20.19
C THR A 50 11.35 -15.60 20.08
N VAL A 51 10.40 -15.52 19.14
CA VAL A 51 9.38 -16.56 18.93
C VAL A 51 10.03 -17.92 18.63
N LEU A 52 11.01 -17.96 17.70
CA LEU A 52 11.71 -19.20 17.36
C LEU A 52 12.47 -19.78 18.55
N LYS A 53 13.15 -18.94 19.33
CA LYS A 53 13.84 -19.39 20.56
C LYS A 53 12.87 -19.96 21.59
N VAL A 54 11.73 -19.30 21.82
CA VAL A 54 10.71 -19.77 22.76
C VAL A 54 10.12 -21.10 22.29
N LEU A 55 9.78 -21.23 21.01
CA LEU A 55 9.30 -22.48 20.43
C LEU A 55 10.35 -23.60 20.54
N GLN A 56 11.62 -23.29 20.25
CA GLN A 56 12.71 -24.26 20.37
C GLN A 56 12.89 -24.74 21.81
N GLN A 57 12.80 -23.83 22.79
CA GLN A 57 12.84 -24.16 24.22
C GLN A 57 11.66 -25.05 24.62
N ALA A 58 10.44 -24.70 24.20
CA ALA A 58 9.23 -25.48 24.46
C ALA A 58 9.27 -26.88 23.84
N CYS A 59 10.00 -27.04 22.73
CA CYS A 59 10.16 -28.32 22.05
C CYS A 59 11.29 -29.20 22.61
N THR A 60 12.09 -28.75 23.57
CA THR A 60 13.29 -29.48 24.06
C THR A 60 13.00 -30.88 24.61
N GLU A 61 11.78 -31.14 25.07
CA GLU A 61 11.34 -32.45 25.55
C GLU A 61 10.83 -33.39 24.44
N SER A 62 10.78 -32.91 23.19
CA SER A 62 10.30 -33.68 22.02
C SER A 62 11.48 -34.19 21.19
N GLU A 63 11.49 -35.49 20.87
CA GLU A 63 12.50 -36.13 20.00
C GLU A 63 12.60 -35.48 18.60
N HIS A 64 11.61 -34.67 18.20
CA HIS A 64 11.50 -34.02 16.89
C HIS A 64 11.55 -32.48 16.96
N ALA A 65 12.18 -31.91 17.98
CA ALA A 65 12.17 -30.47 18.25
C ALA A 65 12.52 -29.60 17.03
N ASN A 66 13.64 -29.89 16.36
CA ASN A 66 14.08 -29.14 15.18
C ASN A 66 13.07 -29.25 14.03
N THR A 67 12.46 -30.43 13.84
CA THR A 67 11.47 -30.65 12.77
C THR A 67 10.21 -29.80 12.98
N LEU A 68 9.76 -29.62 14.23
CA LEU A 68 8.59 -28.82 14.54
C LEU A 68 8.84 -27.31 14.34
N VAL A 69 10.02 -26.84 14.73
CA VAL A 69 10.45 -25.44 14.49
C VAL A 69 10.60 -25.18 13.00
N ASP A 70 11.13 -26.14 12.24
CA ASP A 70 11.23 -26.06 10.78
C ASP A 70 9.84 -26.00 10.13
N ARG A 71 8.88 -26.82 10.60
CA ARG A 71 7.48 -26.76 10.13
C ARG A 71 6.85 -25.39 10.37
N PHE A 72 7.00 -24.83 11.58
CA PHE A 72 6.52 -23.47 11.87
C PHE A 72 7.16 -22.44 10.94
N SER A 73 8.48 -22.52 10.75
CA SER A 73 9.23 -21.61 9.87
C SER A 73 8.78 -21.72 8.41
N ASN A 74 8.48 -22.93 7.94
CA ASN A 74 7.97 -23.17 6.59
C ASN A 74 6.54 -22.64 6.40
N LEU A 75 5.68 -22.76 7.40
CA LEU A 75 4.33 -22.16 7.37
C LEU A 75 4.43 -20.62 7.34
N ALA A 76 5.29 -20.04 8.18
CA ALA A 76 5.52 -18.60 8.20
C ALA A 76 6.12 -18.08 6.88
N ALA A 77 7.09 -18.81 6.31
CA ALA A 77 7.67 -18.49 5.01
C ALA A 77 6.66 -18.64 3.87
N SER A 78 5.75 -19.61 3.96
CA SER A 78 4.65 -19.76 3.01
C SER A 78 3.71 -18.56 3.11
N LEU A 79 3.25 -18.21 4.31
CA LEU A 79 2.43 -17.00 4.53
C LEU A 79 3.11 -15.73 3.99
N GLU A 80 4.43 -15.58 4.10
CA GLU A 80 5.15 -14.46 3.48
C GLU A 80 5.17 -14.51 1.94
N ARG A 81 5.41 -15.69 1.37
CA ARG A 81 5.56 -15.90 -0.07
C ARG A 81 4.24 -15.76 -0.81
N THR A 82 3.21 -16.43 -0.30
CA THR A 82 1.89 -16.51 -0.93
C THR A 82 0.94 -15.45 -0.39
N ARG A 83 1.33 -14.72 0.68
CA ARG A 83 0.53 -13.70 1.36
C ARG A 83 -0.83 -14.22 1.85
N GLY A 84 -0.96 -15.54 1.91
CA GLY A 84 -2.17 -16.26 2.21
C GLY A 84 -1.82 -17.67 2.69
N LEU A 85 -2.41 -18.13 3.79
CA LEU A 85 -2.17 -19.47 4.33
C LEU A 85 -3.48 -20.11 4.75
N VAL A 86 -3.66 -21.38 4.39
CA VAL A 86 -4.81 -22.20 4.82
C VAL A 86 -4.36 -23.22 5.85
N LEU A 87 -5.05 -23.27 6.99
CA LEU A 87 -4.76 -24.16 8.11
C LEU A 87 -6.00 -25.02 8.44
N PRO A 88 -5.89 -26.36 8.53
CA PRO A 88 -6.99 -27.20 8.95
C PRO A 88 -7.24 -27.03 10.45
N THR A 89 -8.50 -27.19 10.86
CA THR A 89 -8.90 -27.11 12.27
C THR A 89 -9.41 -28.45 12.78
N GLU A 90 -9.19 -28.74 14.07
CA GLU A 90 -9.81 -29.90 14.72
C GLU A 90 -11.27 -29.60 15.09
N CYS A 91 -12.21 -30.39 14.58
CA CYS A 91 -13.53 -30.53 15.21
C CYS A 91 -13.47 -31.56 16.36
N SER A 92 -12.62 -31.36 17.37
CA SER A 92 -12.63 -32.21 18.56
C SER A 92 -13.75 -31.77 19.52
N GLY A 93 -14.98 -32.22 19.26
CA GLY A 93 -16.13 -31.98 20.16
C GLY A 93 -17.53 -32.18 19.56
N TYR A 94 -17.65 -32.39 18.24
CA TYR A 94 -18.95 -32.42 17.54
C TYR A 94 -19.64 -33.81 17.54
N HIS A 95 -19.69 -34.48 18.68
CA HIS A 95 -20.55 -35.66 18.84
C HIS A 95 -21.58 -35.40 19.94
N GLY A 96 -22.78 -35.00 19.51
CA GLY A 96 -24.00 -35.01 20.33
C GLY A 96 -24.44 -33.63 20.82
N GLU A 97 -25.68 -33.28 20.50
CA GLU A 97 -26.56 -32.31 21.19
C GLU A 97 -26.53 -30.80 20.82
N HIS A 98 -25.52 -30.25 20.14
CA HIS A 98 -25.50 -28.80 19.82
C HIS A 98 -26.16 -28.38 18.47
N ASP A 99 -26.67 -29.32 17.67
CA ASP A 99 -27.32 -29.07 16.36
C ASP A 99 -28.51 -28.10 16.44
N THR A 100 -29.16 -28.02 17.60
CA THR A 100 -30.38 -27.21 17.78
C THR A 100 -30.10 -25.73 18.08
N GLN A 101 -28.90 -25.36 18.54
CA GLN A 101 -28.57 -23.96 18.93
C GLN A 101 -27.91 -23.14 17.82
N MET A 102 -27.20 -23.78 16.87
CA MET A 102 -26.60 -23.13 15.70
C MET A 102 -27.65 -22.48 14.79
N ARG A 103 -28.87 -23.02 14.73
CA ARG A 103 -30.02 -22.42 14.01
C ARG A 103 -30.44 -21.05 14.55
N SER A 104 -30.10 -20.70 15.81
CA SER A 104 -30.48 -19.42 16.44
C SER A 104 -29.46 -18.29 16.29
N VAL A 105 -28.24 -18.60 15.82
CA VAL A 105 -27.18 -17.60 15.62
C VAL A 105 -27.42 -16.77 14.34
N HIS A 106 -28.22 -17.29 13.42
CA HIS A 106 -28.53 -16.69 12.14
C HIS A 106 -29.98 -16.17 12.14
N GLY A 107 -30.18 -14.97 12.70
CA GLY A 107 -31.38 -14.19 12.40
C GLY A 107 -31.45 -13.91 10.90
N GLU A 108 -32.65 -14.02 10.32
CA GLU A 108 -32.95 -13.77 8.91
C GLU A 108 -32.35 -12.44 8.44
N SER A 109 -31.23 -12.49 7.72
CA SER A 109 -30.68 -11.34 7.00
C SER A 109 -30.32 -11.78 5.59
N HIS A 110 -31.17 -11.40 4.64
CA HIS A 110 -30.90 -11.55 3.23
C HIS A 110 -29.67 -10.72 2.81
N ALA A 111 -28.79 -11.34 2.04
CA ALA A 111 -27.78 -10.79 1.15
C ALA A 111 -26.67 -9.85 1.70
N HIS A 112 -26.80 -9.24 2.89
CA HIS A 112 -25.79 -8.34 3.45
C HIS A 112 -25.43 -8.73 4.89
N GLY A 113 -24.11 -8.86 5.14
CA GLY A 113 -23.50 -9.52 6.29
C GLY A 113 -24.05 -9.14 7.67
N GLY A 114 -24.18 -10.15 8.54
CA GLY A 114 -24.61 -9.97 9.93
C GLY A 114 -23.42 -9.73 10.86
N ARG A 115 -23.56 -8.78 11.80
CA ARG A 115 -22.64 -8.62 12.94
C ARG A 115 -23.07 -9.53 14.07
N LEU A 116 -22.24 -10.51 14.44
CA LEU A 116 -22.49 -11.34 15.62
C LEU A 116 -22.02 -10.59 16.87
N ARG A 117 -22.92 -10.39 17.83
CA ARG A 117 -22.56 -9.95 19.19
C ARG A 117 -22.12 -11.16 20.01
N ALA A 118 -21.01 -11.02 20.72
CA ALA A 118 -20.49 -12.01 21.66
C ALA A 118 -21.55 -12.35 22.73
N GLY A 119 -22.10 -13.57 22.72
CA GLY A 119 -23.09 -13.97 23.73
C GLY A 119 -23.77 -15.33 23.57
N SER A 120 -23.72 -16.01 22.40
CA SER A 120 -24.34 -17.33 22.24
C SER A 120 -23.34 -18.47 22.45
N GLN A 121 -23.68 -19.52 23.19
CA GLN A 121 -22.77 -20.67 23.47
C GLN A 121 -22.20 -21.35 22.21
N GLY A 122 -22.95 -21.38 21.09
CA GLY A 122 -22.44 -21.86 19.80
C GLY A 122 -21.34 -20.98 19.18
N SER A 123 -21.10 -19.78 19.68
CA SER A 123 -20.04 -18.87 19.22
C SER A 123 -18.68 -19.14 19.88
N GLU A 124 -18.63 -19.82 21.03
CA GLU A 124 -17.39 -19.95 21.81
C GLU A 124 -16.35 -20.82 21.10
N TRP A 125 -16.76 -21.96 20.54
CA TRP A 125 -15.85 -22.83 19.77
C TRP A 125 -15.32 -22.14 18.49
N LEU A 126 -16.16 -21.34 17.83
CA LEU A 126 -15.78 -20.57 16.64
C LEU A 126 -14.72 -19.52 17.00
N ARG A 127 -14.91 -18.85 18.14
CA ARG A 127 -13.96 -17.86 18.66
C ARG A 127 -12.63 -18.52 19.02
N THR A 128 -12.65 -19.61 19.78
CA THR A 128 -11.42 -20.30 20.21
C THR A 128 -10.64 -20.87 19.02
N THR A 129 -11.33 -21.30 17.95
CA THR A 129 -10.70 -21.79 16.72
C THR A 129 -10.01 -20.66 15.95
N LEU A 130 -10.66 -19.50 15.80
CA LEU A 130 -10.07 -18.34 15.14
C LEU A 130 -8.87 -17.77 15.92
N THR A 131 -9.01 -17.64 17.24
CA THR A 131 -7.97 -17.12 18.12
C THR A 131 -7.02 -18.20 18.64
N ASP A 132 -6.92 -19.32 17.93
CA ASP A 132 -6.04 -20.41 18.32
C ASP A 132 -4.57 -19.95 18.38
N PRO A 133 -3.79 -20.37 19.39
CA PRO A 133 -2.41 -19.96 19.57
C PRO A 133 -1.51 -20.12 18.33
N LEU A 134 -1.70 -21.15 17.49
CA LEU A 134 -0.90 -21.31 16.27
C LEU A 134 -1.20 -20.21 15.24
N ASN A 135 -2.48 -19.90 15.02
CA ASN A 135 -2.92 -18.85 14.11
C ASN A 135 -2.36 -17.49 14.55
N ILE A 136 -2.47 -17.20 15.86
CA ILE A 136 -1.99 -15.97 16.46
C ILE A 136 -0.46 -15.87 16.43
N ALA A 137 0.25 -16.98 16.69
CA ALA A 137 1.71 -17.02 16.60
C ALA A 137 2.22 -16.80 15.17
N LEU A 138 1.59 -17.43 14.18
CA LEU A 138 1.96 -17.24 12.76
C LEU A 138 1.72 -15.79 12.32
N LEU A 139 0.56 -15.23 12.70
CA LEU A 139 0.21 -13.88 12.34
C LEU A 139 1.09 -12.84 13.06
N SER A 140 1.32 -12.98 14.36
CA SER A 140 2.22 -12.08 15.11
C SER A 140 3.66 -12.18 14.62
N PHE A 141 4.14 -13.38 14.28
CA PHE A 141 5.45 -13.61 13.68
C PHE A 141 5.57 -12.94 12.30
N HIS A 142 4.52 -13.04 11.49
CA HIS A 142 4.43 -12.38 10.19
C HIS A 142 4.45 -10.85 10.34
N MET A 143 3.64 -10.30 11.25
CA MET A 143 3.52 -8.85 11.45
C MET A 143 4.71 -8.25 12.23
N GLY A 144 5.39 -9.04 13.07
CA GLY A 144 6.61 -8.64 13.77
C GLY A 144 6.40 -8.08 15.18
N GLY A 145 5.31 -8.44 15.85
CA GLY A 145 5.02 -8.00 17.22
C GLY A 145 3.62 -8.40 17.71
N PRO A 146 3.22 -7.95 18.92
CA PRO A 146 1.88 -8.13 19.45
C PRO A 146 0.81 -7.59 18.50
N ILE A 147 -0.22 -8.40 18.27
CA ILE A 147 -1.34 -8.06 17.37
C ILE A 147 -2.61 -7.87 18.18
N LYS A 148 -3.56 -7.12 17.63
CA LYS A 148 -4.86 -6.86 18.26
C LYS A 148 -5.97 -6.89 17.21
N ALA A 149 -7.15 -7.37 17.59
CA ALA A 149 -8.31 -7.32 16.71
C ALA A 149 -8.80 -5.87 16.56
N THR A 150 -9.10 -5.46 15.33
CA THR A 150 -9.59 -4.11 15.00
C THR A 150 -10.98 -3.83 15.60
N SER A 151 -11.79 -4.87 15.72
CA SER A 151 -13.13 -4.80 16.31
C SER A 151 -13.36 -6.00 17.25
N PRO A 152 -14.07 -5.83 18.38
CA PRO A 152 -14.55 -6.94 19.19
C PRO A 152 -15.66 -7.75 18.51
N ALA A 153 -16.25 -7.22 17.41
CA ALA A 153 -17.33 -7.86 16.67
C ALA A 153 -16.78 -8.68 15.50
N TYR A 154 -17.26 -9.92 15.40
CA TYR A 154 -16.92 -10.84 14.32
C TYR A 154 -17.78 -10.54 13.10
N TYR A 155 -17.17 -10.60 11.92
CA TYR A 155 -17.90 -10.58 10.66
C TYR A 155 -18.35 -11.99 10.34
N SER A 156 -19.65 -12.19 10.10
CA SER A 156 -20.18 -13.50 9.70
C SER A 156 -20.87 -13.41 8.35
N HIS A 157 -20.55 -14.37 7.48
CA HIS A 157 -21.14 -14.47 6.16
C HIS A 157 -21.67 -15.87 5.92
N GLN A 158 -22.82 -15.93 5.24
CA GLN A 158 -23.43 -17.16 4.77
C GLN A 158 -23.76 -16.99 3.29
N TRP A 159 -23.39 -17.97 2.49
CA TRP A 159 -23.59 -17.96 1.04
C TRP A 159 -23.96 -19.36 0.54
N LYS A 160 -24.96 -19.44 -0.34
CA LYS A 160 -25.38 -20.68 -1.01
C LYS A 160 -25.51 -20.41 -2.51
N LEU A 161 -25.14 -21.39 -3.33
CA LEU A 161 -25.24 -21.29 -4.77
C LEU A 161 -26.71 -21.06 -5.22
N PRO A 162 -27.01 -20.07 -6.09
CA PRO A 162 -28.36 -19.83 -6.60
C PRO A 162 -28.89 -20.98 -7.48
N ARG A 163 -30.16 -21.39 -7.30
CA ARG A 163 -30.78 -22.53 -8.01
C ARG A 163 -31.26 -22.26 -9.46
N LEU A 164 -31.09 -21.05 -9.99
CA LEU A 164 -31.59 -20.61 -11.31
C LEU A 164 -30.45 -20.64 -12.36
N PRO A 165 -30.73 -20.64 -13.69
CA PRO A 165 -29.68 -20.77 -14.69
C PRO A 165 -28.73 -19.57 -14.60
N ALA A 166 -27.61 -19.80 -13.95
CA ALA A 166 -26.65 -18.79 -13.54
C ALA A 166 -25.77 -18.39 -14.73
N SER A 167 -25.61 -17.09 -14.97
CA SER A 167 -24.39 -16.58 -15.61
C SER A 167 -23.17 -17.00 -14.78
N LEU A 168 -21.98 -17.07 -15.38
CA LEU A 168 -20.73 -17.38 -14.68
C LEU A 168 -20.49 -16.50 -13.43
N GLU A 169 -21.06 -15.30 -13.38
CA GLU A 169 -20.96 -14.36 -12.26
C GLU A 169 -21.67 -14.83 -10.97
N ASN A 170 -22.59 -15.80 -11.07
CA ASN A 170 -23.39 -16.27 -9.93
C ASN A 170 -22.84 -17.56 -9.27
N THR A 171 -21.71 -18.10 -9.75
CA THR A 171 -21.07 -19.31 -9.19
C THR A 171 -19.97 -19.03 -8.17
N ILE A 172 -19.64 -17.75 -7.97
CA ILE A 172 -18.47 -17.31 -7.22
C ILE A 172 -18.92 -16.45 -6.04
N HIS A 173 -18.32 -16.68 -4.87
CA HIS A 173 -18.50 -15.86 -3.68
C HIS A 173 -17.21 -15.10 -3.35
N THR A 174 -17.31 -13.82 -2.99
CA THR A 174 -16.15 -12.96 -2.73
C THR A 174 -16.26 -12.27 -1.37
N GLU A 175 -15.18 -12.28 -0.60
CA GLU A 175 -15.06 -11.65 0.73
C GLU A 175 -13.74 -10.89 0.83
N GLY A 176 -13.73 -9.73 1.49
CA GLY A 176 -12.55 -8.84 1.52
C GLY A 176 -12.72 -7.61 0.62
N ASP A 177 -11.68 -6.79 0.50
CA ASP A 177 -11.66 -5.52 -0.26
C ASP A 177 -12.59 -4.40 0.30
N ILE A 178 -12.67 -4.27 1.63
CA ILE A 178 -13.49 -3.23 2.28
C ILE A 178 -12.71 -1.92 2.49
N GLY A 179 -11.38 -1.95 2.35
CA GLY A 179 -10.53 -0.75 2.35
C GLY A 179 -10.57 0.08 3.63
N ASP A 180 -10.88 -0.52 4.79
CA ASP A 180 -10.81 0.21 6.06
C ASP A 180 -9.35 0.40 6.49
N VAL A 181 -9.05 1.60 7.00
CA VAL A 181 -7.68 2.07 7.32
C VAL A 181 -7.02 1.23 8.42
N PHE A 182 -7.82 0.47 9.19
CA PHE A 182 -7.37 -0.33 10.33
C PHE A 182 -7.36 -1.85 10.10
N ASP A 183 -7.78 -2.33 8.92
CA ASP A 183 -7.73 -3.76 8.61
C ASP A 183 -6.36 -4.04 8.00
N ASP A 184 -5.44 -4.73 8.70
CA ASP A 184 -4.11 -5.07 8.18
C ASP A 184 -4.11 -6.50 7.62
N HIS A 185 -4.43 -7.49 8.47
CA HIS A 185 -4.50 -8.90 8.10
C HIS A 185 -5.77 -9.52 8.68
N ARG A 186 -6.35 -10.47 7.95
CA ARG A 186 -7.61 -11.13 8.33
C ARG A 186 -7.39 -12.61 8.59
N LEU A 187 -7.97 -13.10 9.69
CA LEU A 187 -8.21 -14.52 9.93
C LEU A 187 -9.66 -14.82 9.60
N THR A 188 -9.90 -15.78 8.70
CA THR A 188 -11.25 -16.21 8.30
C THR A 188 -11.40 -17.70 8.48
N LEU A 189 -12.27 -18.12 9.41
CA LEU A 189 -12.69 -19.51 9.55
C LEU A 189 -13.80 -19.78 8.54
N VAL A 190 -13.64 -20.81 7.72
CA VAL A 190 -14.61 -21.23 6.70
C VAL A 190 -15.05 -22.66 6.94
N TYR A 191 -16.36 -22.90 6.83
CA TYR A 191 -16.98 -24.21 6.88
C TYR A 191 -18.20 -24.26 5.95
N GLU A 192 -18.70 -25.45 5.67
CA GLU A 192 -19.96 -25.66 4.95
C GLU A 192 -21.00 -26.30 5.85
N THR A 193 -22.27 -25.96 5.63
CA THR A 193 -23.40 -26.67 6.24
C THR A 193 -24.19 -27.41 5.17
N ARG A 194 -24.51 -28.68 5.44
CA ARG A 194 -25.29 -29.58 4.58
C ARG A 194 -26.40 -30.20 5.41
N GLU A 195 -27.65 -30.00 5.01
CA GLU A 195 -28.82 -30.50 5.76
C GLU A 195 -28.84 -30.13 7.27
N GLY A 196 -28.09 -29.08 7.66
CA GLY A 196 -27.91 -28.65 9.05
C GLY A 196 -26.64 -29.15 9.73
N GLY A 197 -25.95 -30.15 9.17
CA GLY A 197 -24.68 -30.66 9.68
C GLY A 197 -23.48 -29.84 9.19
N LEU A 198 -22.46 -29.70 10.05
CA LEU A 198 -21.21 -29.01 9.73
C LEU A 198 -20.26 -29.95 8.97
N SER A 199 -19.68 -29.42 7.90
CA SER A 199 -18.75 -30.12 7.00
C SER A 199 -17.61 -29.21 6.57
N GLY A 200 -16.50 -29.82 6.14
CA GLY A 200 -15.40 -29.11 5.49
C GLY A 200 -15.80 -28.52 4.15
N VAL A 201 -14.95 -27.65 3.63
CA VAL A 201 -15.22 -26.95 2.38
C VAL A 201 -15.01 -27.87 1.18
N SER A 202 -16.00 -27.92 0.28
CA SER A 202 -15.98 -28.70 -0.96
C SER A 202 -15.54 -27.88 -2.18
N GLY A 203 -15.65 -26.56 -2.10
CA GLY A 203 -15.17 -25.64 -3.13
C GLY A 203 -13.70 -25.25 -2.95
N THR A 204 -13.19 -24.48 -3.92
CA THR A 204 -11.80 -23.99 -3.92
C THR A 204 -11.75 -22.52 -3.53
N HIS A 205 -10.79 -22.16 -2.68
CA HIS A 205 -10.52 -20.78 -2.31
C HIS A 205 -9.32 -20.23 -3.07
N HIS A 206 -9.48 -19.02 -3.60
CA HIS A 206 -8.46 -18.26 -4.32
C HIS A 206 -8.27 -16.90 -3.66
N LEU A 207 -7.08 -16.32 -3.81
CA LEU A 207 -6.84 -14.92 -3.49
C LEU A 207 -6.73 -14.11 -4.78
N PHE A 208 -7.48 -13.02 -4.86
CA PHE A 208 -7.33 -12.00 -5.89
C PHE A 208 -6.66 -10.78 -5.29
N TRP A 209 -5.45 -10.48 -5.73
CA TRP A 209 -4.74 -9.28 -5.29
C TRP A 209 -5.31 -8.03 -5.96
N SER A 210 -5.29 -6.92 -5.23
CA SER A 210 -5.68 -5.62 -5.74
C SER A 210 -4.81 -5.26 -6.96
N GLY A 211 -5.45 -5.20 -8.13
CA GLY A 211 -4.79 -4.89 -9.40
C GLY A 211 -4.38 -6.09 -10.25
N ASP A 212 -4.52 -7.33 -9.74
CA ASP A 212 -4.26 -8.54 -10.52
C ASP A 212 -5.49 -8.98 -11.32
N ALA A 213 -5.25 -9.50 -12.52
CA ALA A 213 -6.29 -10.01 -13.42
C ALA A 213 -6.54 -11.52 -13.28
N SER A 214 -5.72 -12.23 -12.50
CA SER A 214 -5.77 -13.69 -12.35
C SER A 214 -5.72 -14.10 -10.88
N PRO A 215 -6.55 -15.07 -10.45
CA PRO A 215 -6.49 -15.60 -9.10
C PRO A 215 -5.15 -16.26 -8.83
N GLN A 216 -4.61 -16.05 -7.63
CA GLN A 216 -3.56 -16.89 -7.10
C GLN A 216 -4.22 -18.04 -6.33
N GLU A 217 -3.89 -19.28 -6.71
CA GLU A 217 -4.23 -20.44 -5.87
C GLU A 217 -3.57 -20.27 -4.51
N LEU A 218 -4.38 -20.41 -3.45
CA LEU A 218 -3.86 -20.53 -2.10
C LEU A 218 -3.03 -21.80 -2.08
N ASP A 219 -1.71 -21.67 -1.95
CA ASP A 219 -0.80 -22.81 -1.85
C ASP A 219 -1.30 -23.67 -0.70
N PRO A 220 -1.87 -24.86 -0.97
CA PRO A 220 -2.29 -25.72 0.08
C PRO A 220 -0.98 -26.27 0.65
N ALA A 221 -0.45 -25.61 1.67
CA ALA A 221 0.57 -26.24 2.51
C ALA A 221 0.09 -27.61 3.03
N ILE A 222 -1.22 -27.90 2.93
CA ILE A 222 -1.92 -28.98 3.60
C ILE A 222 -3.10 -29.50 2.74
N VAL A 223 -2.83 -30.21 1.63
CA VAL A 223 -3.79 -31.22 1.12
C VAL A 223 -3.44 -32.62 1.64
N ASN A 224 -2.25 -32.80 2.24
CA ASN A 224 -1.82 -34.10 2.79
C ASN A 224 -1.86 -34.18 4.32
N ALA A 225 -2.58 -33.29 5.04
CA ALA A 225 -2.94 -33.65 6.41
C ALA A 225 -3.68 -34.99 6.35
N LYS A 226 -3.31 -35.94 7.21
CA LYS A 226 -4.03 -37.22 7.40
C LYS A 226 -5.49 -37.05 7.86
N ARG A 227 -6.03 -35.84 7.79
CA ARG A 227 -7.35 -35.41 8.19
C ARG A 227 -8.18 -35.26 6.92
N SER A 228 -9.27 -36.03 6.87
CA SER A 228 -10.22 -36.09 5.77
C SER A 228 -10.62 -34.69 5.26
N VAL A 229 -10.95 -34.61 3.98
CA VAL A 229 -11.55 -33.49 3.19
C VAL A 229 -12.82 -32.84 3.82
N GLN A 230 -13.12 -33.13 5.09
CA GLN A 230 -14.36 -32.85 5.80
C GLN A 230 -14.19 -31.89 6.99
N SER A 231 -13.04 -31.26 7.21
CA SER A 231 -12.82 -30.34 8.35
C SER A 231 -12.87 -28.85 7.93
N PRO A 232 -13.34 -27.94 8.82
CA PRO A 232 -13.23 -26.50 8.60
C PRO A 232 -11.78 -26.04 8.47
N VAL A 233 -11.61 -24.90 7.79
CA VAL A 233 -10.30 -24.32 7.52
C VAL A 233 -10.23 -22.87 8.01
N VAL A 234 -9.09 -22.47 8.54
CA VAL A 234 -8.75 -21.06 8.81
C VAL A 234 -7.87 -20.55 7.69
N ILE A 235 -8.24 -19.41 7.12
CA ILE A 235 -7.51 -18.73 6.07
C ILE A 235 -6.95 -17.42 6.64
N ILE A 236 -5.63 -17.30 6.63
CA ILE A 236 -4.88 -16.08 6.99
C ILE A 236 -4.56 -15.35 5.69
N TYR A 237 -4.91 -14.08 5.54
CA TYR A 237 -4.54 -13.29 4.35
C TYR A 237 -4.46 -11.79 4.63
N ASP A 238 -3.76 -11.06 3.77
CA ASP A 238 -3.71 -9.59 3.77
C ASP A 238 -4.99 -9.03 3.14
N SER A 239 -5.93 -8.60 3.98
CA SER A 239 -7.23 -8.08 3.55
C SER A 239 -7.19 -6.65 3.00
N ARG A 240 -6.06 -5.93 3.12
CA ARG A 240 -5.88 -4.62 2.45
C ARG A 240 -5.66 -4.79 0.97
N ASN A 241 -4.95 -5.84 0.61
CA ASN A 241 -4.42 -6.02 -0.74
C ASN A 241 -5.01 -7.25 -1.44
N ALA A 242 -5.89 -8.02 -0.81
CA ALA A 242 -6.56 -9.16 -1.43
C ALA A 242 -8.04 -9.32 -1.06
N ALA A 243 -8.78 -9.83 -2.05
CA ALA A 243 -10.10 -10.43 -1.89
C ALA A 243 -9.96 -11.97 -1.85
N LEU A 244 -10.64 -12.60 -0.90
CA LEU A 244 -10.84 -14.03 -0.84
C LEU A 244 -12.02 -14.43 -1.73
N VAL A 245 -11.78 -15.32 -2.67
CA VAL A 245 -12.76 -15.81 -3.63
C VAL A 245 -12.99 -17.29 -3.39
N TYR A 246 -14.25 -17.71 -3.42
CA TYR A 246 -14.64 -19.10 -3.25
C TYR A 246 -15.47 -19.55 -4.45
N GLU A 247 -15.01 -20.62 -5.09
CA GLU A 247 -15.67 -21.28 -6.21
C GLU A 247 -16.33 -22.56 -5.72
N CYS A 248 -17.67 -22.57 -5.71
CA CYS A 248 -18.45 -23.67 -5.18
C CYS A 248 -18.67 -24.76 -6.23
N GLN A 249 -18.43 -26.01 -5.87
CA GLN A 249 -18.68 -27.17 -6.73
C GLN A 249 -19.95 -27.96 -6.32
N ASP A 250 -20.53 -27.66 -5.15
CA ASP A 250 -21.67 -28.39 -4.58
C ASP A 250 -22.88 -27.45 -4.33
N PRO A 251 -23.96 -27.54 -5.14
CA PRO A 251 -25.11 -26.65 -5.03
C PRO A 251 -25.91 -26.82 -3.72
N GLU A 252 -25.73 -27.92 -2.99
CA GLU A 252 -26.45 -28.17 -1.75
C GLU A 252 -25.70 -27.70 -0.50
N ALA A 253 -24.41 -27.41 -0.64
CA ALA A 253 -23.60 -26.82 0.42
C ALA A 253 -23.94 -25.34 0.64
N THR A 254 -23.99 -24.94 1.91
CA THR A 254 -24.03 -23.52 2.29
C THR A 254 -22.71 -23.16 2.95
N ARG A 255 -21.90 -22.34 2.28
CA ARG A 255 -20.64 -21.84 2.83
C ARG A 255 -20.94 -20.82 3.93
N CYS A 256 -20.29 -21.00 5.07
CA CYS A 256 -20.28 -20.07 6.17
C CYS A 256 -18.85 -19.59 6.42
N SER A 257 -18.69 -18.33 6.78
CA SER A 257 -17.40 -17.81 7.25
C SER A 257 -17.55 -16.88 8.44
N ILE A 258 -16.51 -16.87 9.27
CA ILE A 258 -16.35 -15.93 10.38
C ILE A 258 -14.97 -15.32 10.31
N SER A 259 -14.90 -13.99 10.30
CA SER A 259 -13.65 -13.25 10.13
C SER A 259 -13.35 -12.30 11.29
N LEU A 260 -12.06 -12.15 11.58
CA LEU A 260 -11.48 -11.13 12.45
C LEU A 260 -10.31 -10.44 11.74
N ASP A 261 -10.30 -9.11 11.82
CA ASP A 261 -9.21 -8.26 11.32
C ASP A 261 -8.25 -7.91 12.44
N PHE A 262 -6.96 -7.94 12.12
CA PHE A 262 -5.87 -7.70 13.05
C PHE A 262 -4.93 -6.61 12.55
N HIS A 263 -4.38 -5.85 13.48
CA HIS A 263 -3.32 -4.87 13.28
C HIS A 263 -2.23 -5.04 14.35
N LEU A 264 -1.03 -4.49 14.11
CA LEU A 264 0.01 -4.41 15.14
C LEU A 264 -0.45 -3.46 16.25
N ASN A 265 -0.32 -3.87 17.51
CA ASN A 265 -0.63 -2.99 18.62
C ASN A 265 0.32 -1.77 18.60
N SER A 266 -0.23 -0.57 18.41
CA SER A 266 0.53 0.68 18.35
C SER A 266 0.20 1.64 19.50
N LEU A 267 -0.66 1.23 20.44
CA LEU A 267 -1.02 2.02 21.60
C LEU A 267 0.10 1.94 22.63
N ALA A 268 0.81 3.06 22.85
CA ALA A 268 1.78 3.15 23.94
C ALA A 268 1.05 3.17 25.29
N CYS A 269 1.59 2.49 26.31
CA CYS A 269 1.03 2.46 27.67
C CYS A 269 0.74 3.87 28.21
N ASP A 270 1.58 4.85 27.87
CA ASP A 270 1.42 6.26 28.29
C ASP A 270 0.12 6.92 27.80
N PHE A 271 -0.41 6.52 26.62
CA PHE A 271 -1.70 7.02 26.13
C PHE A 271 -2.90 6.42 26.86
N LEU A 272 -2.76 5.20 27.40
CA LEU A 272 -3.81 4.55 28.17
C LEU A 272 -3.89 5.14 29.58
N HIS A 273 -2.76 5.54 30.17
CA HIS A 273 -2.73 6.25 31.47
C HIS A 273 -3.45 7.61 31.45
N VAL A 274 -3.55 8.27 30.28
CA VAL A 274 -4.32 9.53 30.13
C VAL A 274 -5.83 9.27 30.06
N LEU A 275 -6.25 8.05 29.70
CA LEU A 275 -7.66 7.62 29.64
C LEU A 275 -8.16 6.98 30.94
N GLU A 276 -7.31 6.87 31.97
CA GLU A 276 -7.62 6.21 33.24
C GLU A 276 -8.53 7.07 34.15
N ASP A 277 -9.85 6.96 33.91
CA ASP A 277 -10.87 7.13 34.97
C ASP A 277 -11.55 5.77 35.30
N THR A 278 -11.14 4.68 34.64
CA THR A 278 -11.63 3.32 34.90
C THR A 278 -10.66 2.53 35.77
N LYS A 279 -11.00 2.34 37.05
CA LYS A 279 -10.36 1.35 37.92
C LYS A 279 -10.50 -0.04 37.29
N HIS A 280 -9.47 -0.53 36.61
CA HIS A 280 -9.45 -1.91 36.14
C HIS A 280 -9.33 -2.88 37.32
N ASP A 281 -10.25 -3.84 37.42
CA ASP A 281 -10.15 -4.92 38.40
C ASP A 281 -8.98 -5.84 38.01
N GLN A 282 -7.89 -5.78 38.79
CA GLN A 282 -6.71 -6.63 38.57
C GLN A 282 -7.05 -8.14 38.64
N THR A 283 -8.14 -8.50 39.34
CA THR A 283 -8.64 -9.87 39.43
C THR A 283 -9.27 -10.33 38.11
N ALA A 284 -9.95 -9.43 37.40
CA ALA A 284 -10.49 -9.70 36.07
C ALA A 284 -9.37 -9.77 35.02
N LEU A 285 -8.39 -8.87 35.10
CA LEU A 285 -7.24 -8.83 34.20
C LEU A 285 -6.30 -10.04 34.31
N SER A 286 -6.28 -10.74 35.46
CA SER A 286 -5.48 -11.96 35.64
C SER A 286 -6.12 -13.21 35.03
N ARG A 287 -7.43 -13.16 34.72
CA ARG A 287 -8.21 -14.28 34.16
C ARG A 287 -8.39 -14.24 32.65
N LEU A 288 -7.88 -13.22 31.97
CA LEU A 288 -8.02 -13.07 30.52
C LEU A 288 -7.34 -14.22 29.77
N THR A 289 -8.06 -14.84 28.84
CA THR A 289 -7.47 -15.75 27.84
C THR A 289 -6.83 -14.96 26.71
N LEU A 290 -6.05 -15.63 25.84
CA LEU A 290 -5.46 -15.00 24.66
C LEU A 290 -6.54 -14.41 23.74
N GLY A 291 -7.63 -15.15 23.51
CA GLY A 291 -8.77 -14.67 22.69
C GLY A 291 -9.49 -13.47 23.32
N ASP A 292 -9.63 -13.45 24.64
CA ASP A 292 -10.20 -12.30 25.35
C ASP A 292 -9.32 -11.08 25.21
N LEU A 293 -8.01 -11.22 25.39
CA LEU A 293 -7.05 -10.12 25.25
C LEU A 293 -7.12 -9.51 23.84
N LEU A 294 -7.11 -10.35 22.81
CA LEU A 294 -7.15 -9.93 21.40
C LEU A 294 -8.39 -9.12 21.04
N THR A 295 -9.53 -9.43 21.67
CA THR A 295 -10.83 -8.82 21.35
C THR A 295 -11.30 -7.78 22.36
N THR A 296 -10.53 -7.50 23.42
CA THR A 296 -10.88 -6.51 24.44
C THR A 296 -10.22 -5.15 24.16
N TYR A 297 -10.99 -4.07 24.23
CA TYR A 297 -10.46 -2.70 24.07
C TYR A 297 -10.00 -2.09 25.40
N ALA A 298 -8.84 -1.43 25.33
CA ALA A 298 -7.94 -0.93 26.38
C ALA A 298 -7.59 -1.93 27.50
N VAL A 299 -6.42 -2.58 27.38
CA VAL A 299 -5.81 -3.39 28.45
C VAL A 299 -4.42 -2.83 28.75
N PRO A 300 -4.10 -2.46 30.01
CA PRO A 300 -2.76 -2.01 30.39
C PRO A 300 -1.75 -3.15 30.28
N ASP A 301 -0.51 -2.81 29.93
CA ASP A 301 0.59 -3.75 29.69
C ASP A 301 0.23 -4.82 28.64
N TYR A 302 -0.50 -4.42 27.60
CA TYR A 302 -1.00 -5.32 26.56
C TYR A 302 0.09 -6.23 26.00
N ASP A 303 1.23 -5.66 25.62
CA ASP A 303 2.34 -6.39 24.99
C ASP A 303 2.91 -7.47 25.92
N GLU A 304 3.10 -7.15 27.21
CA GLU A 304 3.59 -8.11 28.20
C GLU A 304 2.58 -9.25 28.40
N ARG A 305 1.30 -8.91 28.54
CA ARG A 305 0.22 -9.89 28.71
C ARG A 305 0.05 -10.76 27.47
N PHE A 306 0.17 -10.17 26.29
CA PHE A 306 0.13 -10.87 25.01
C PHE A 306 1.22 -11.93 24.95
N HIS A 307 2.48 -11.57 25.23
CA HIS A 307 3.57 -12.53 25.26
C HIS A 307 3.38 -13.60 26.35
N ARG A 308 2.93 -13.20 27.54
CA ARG A 308 2.67 -14.15 28.64
C ARG A 308 1.61 -15.19 28.29
N LEU A 309 0.55 -14.79 27.59
CA LEU A 309 -0.54 -15.70 27.18
C LEU A 309 -0.17 -16.52 25.95
N LEU A 310 0.51 -15.94 24.95
CA LEU A 310 0.95 -16.64 23.74
C LEU A 310 2.05 -17.67 24.04
N PHE A 311 2.94 -17.35 24.98
CA PHE A 311 4.05 -18.23 25.40
C PHE A 311 3.76 -18.99 26.71
N SER A 312 2.48 -19.09 27.11
CA SER A 312 2.11 -19.94 28.24
C SER A 312 2.34 -21.42 27.89
N PRO A 313 2.55 -22.30 28.89
CA PRO A 313 2.69 -23.74 28.66
C PRO A 313 1.51 -24.33 27.87
N ASP A 314 0.28 -23.87 28.14
CA ASP A 314 -0.92 -24.34 27.45
C ASP A 314 -0.92 -23.92 25.98
N SER A 315 -0.60 -22.65 25.68
CA SER A 315 -0.52 -22.13 24.32
C SER A 315 0.59 -22.82 23.51
N LEU A 316 1.77 -22.99 24.11
CA LEU A 316 2.89 -23.68 23.48
C LEU A 316 2.57 -25.16 23.25
N GLY A 317 1.91 -25.81 24.20
CA GLY A 317 1.42 -27.18 24.05
C GLY A 317 0.43 -27.32 22.87
N SER A 318 -0.49 -26.37 22.73
CA SER A 318 -1.43 -26.34 21.59
C SER A 318 -0.71 -26.15 20.25
N ILE A 319 0.22 -25.19 20.17
CA ILE A 319 1.05 -24.92 18.98
C ILE A 319 1.80 -26.19 18.56
N ILE A 320 2.49 -26.83 19.51
CA ILE A 320 3.27 -28.04 19.27
C ILE A 320 2.38 -29.20 18.80
N LYS A 321 1.21 -29.38 19.42
CA LYS A 321 0.25 -30.42 19.04
C LYS A 321 -0.18 -30.24 17.58
N GLN A 322 -0.59 -29.02 17.19
CA GLN A 322 -1.03 -28.76 15.82
C GLN A 322 0.10 -28.90 14.81
N LEU A 323 1.31 -28.42 15.12
CA LEU A 323 2.47 -28.57 14.23
C LEU A 323 2.85 -30.04 13.99
N LYS A 324 2.57 -30.95 14.93
CA LYS A 324 2.77 -32.40 14.73
C LYS A 324 1.82 -32.96 13.68
N ASP A 325 0.59 -32.46 13.65
CA ASP A 325 -0.49 -32.95 12.80
C ASP A 325 -0.52 -32.30 11.41
N ILE A 326 0.18 -31.17 11.24
CA ILE A 326 0.36 -30.50 9.97
C ILE A 326 1.56 -31.12 9.23
N GLU A 327 1.30 -31.70 8.05
CA GLU A 327 2.34 -31.99 7.07
C GLU A 327 2.58 -30.73 6.24
N VAL A 328 3.83 -30.26 6.19
CA VAL A 328 4.22 -29.09 5.40
C VAL A 328 5.14 -29.58 4.28
N GLU A 329 4.75 -29.38 3.02
CA GLU A 329 5.68 -29.60 1.92
C GLU A 329 6.90 -28.68 2.10
N GLN A 330 8.11 -29.24 1.99
CA GLN A 330 9.30 -28.40 2.02
C GLN A 330 9.19 -27.38 0.89
N PRO A 331 9.25 -26.07 1.18
CA PRO A 331 9.19 -25.07 0.13
C PRO A 331 10.31 -25.40 -0.86
N LYS A 332 9.97 -25.53 -2.16
CA LYS A 332 10.98 -25.57 -3.22
C LYS A 332 11.90 -24.39 -2.97
N VAL A 333 13.15 -24.67 -2.64
CA VAL A 333 14.16 -23.67 -2.31
C VAL A 333 14.40 -22.81 -3.55
N LEU A 334 13.58 -21.77 -3.74
CA LEU A 334 14.02 -20.55 -4.36
C LEU A 334 14.70 -19.79 -3.25
N GLN A 335 16.04 -19.82 -3.28
CA GLN A 335 16.92 -19.12 -2.36
C GLN A 335 16.33 -17.76 -1.99
N SER A 336 15.86 -17.62 -0.75
CA SER A 336 15.45 -16.32 -0.24
C SER A 336 16.72 -15.49 -0.10
N PRO A 337 16.86 -14.34 -0.78
CA PRO A 337 18.10 -13.60 -0.77
C PRO A 337 18.25 -12.90 0.59
N ALA A 338 19.08 -13.49 1.44
CA ALA A 338 19.52 -12.96 2.73
C ALA A 338 20.31 -11.66 2.55
N ARG A 339 19.66 -10.49 2.60
CA ARG A 339 20.30 -9.16 2.65
C ARG A 339 21.20 -8.71 1.45
N PRO A 340 21.02 -9.12 0.16
CA PRO A 340 21.45 -8.30 -0.98
C PRO A 340 20.27 -7.85 -1.88
N ALA A 341 19.02 -8.11 -1.48
CA ALA A 341 17.83 -7.87 -2.31
C ALA A 341 17.61 -6.38 -2.64
N PHE A 342 17.95 -5.49 -1.72
CA PHE A 342 17.69 -4.06 -1.89
C PHE A 342 18.71 -3.37 -2.82
N GLU A 343 20.00 -3.64 -2.65
CA GLU A 343 21.04 -3.14 -3.56
C GLU A 343 20.88 -3.73 -4.97
N HIS A 344 20.59 -5.04 -5.08
CA HIS A 344 20.25 -5.64 -6.37
C HIS A 344 19.00 -5.04 -7.00
N ARG A 345 17.97 -4.68 -6.22
CA ARG A 345 16.78 -3.96 -6.71
C ARG A 345 17.13 -2.56 -7.19
N ILE A 346 17.98 -1.83 -6.46
CA ILE A 346 18.48 -0.52 -6.89
C ILE A 346 19.25 -0.66 -8.21
N ASP A 347 20.13 -1.64 -8.32
CA ASP A 347 20.92 -1.85 -9.53
C ASP A 347 20.07 -2.35 -10.69
N ALA A 348 19.06 -3.18 -10.44
CA ALA A 348 18.05 -3.55 -11.43
C ALA A 348 17.26 -2.31 -11.88
N TYR A 349 16.82 -1.47 -10.95
CA TYR A 349 16.12 -0.22 -11.23
C TYR A 349 16.97 0.74 -12.08
N LYS A 350 18.24 0.94 -11.71
CA LYS A 350 19.19 1.78 -12.47
C LYS A 350 19.36 1.23 -13.90
N ARG A 351 19.61 -0.08 -14.04
CA ARG A 351 19.78 -0.74 -15.34
C ARG A 351 18.53 -0.63 -16.20
N GLU A 352 17.36 -0.89 -15.62
CA GLU A 352 16.09 -0.76 -16.32
C GLU A 352 15.87 0.68 -16.79
N ASN A 353 16.06 1.66 -15.90
CA ASN A 353 15.94 3.07 -16.27
C ASN A 353 16.87 3.46 -17.40
N GLN A 354 18.14 3.05 -17.31
CA GLN A 354 19.15 3.34 -18.33
C GLN A 354 18.80 2.70 -19.67
N SER A 355 18.25 1.48 -19.67
CA SER A 355 17.83 0.78 -20.89
C SER A 355 16.67 1.46 -21.63
N LYS A 356 15.92 2.34 -20.94
CA LYS A 356 14.78 3.07 -21.51
C LYS A 356 15.11 4.48 -21.94
N ILE A 357 16.37 4.92 -21.82
CA ILE A 357 16.81 6.23 -22.29
C ILE A 357 17.12 6.13 -23.79
N PRO A 358 16.48 6.94 -24.65
CA PRO A 358 16.79 6.94 -26.08
C PRO A 358 18.26 7.30 -26.35
N PRO A 359 18.92 6.71 -27.36
CA PRO A 359 20.32 7.01 -27.69
C PRO A 359 20.58 8.50 -27.92
N SER A 360 19.61 9.22 -28.50
CA SER A 360 19.69 10.67 -28.73
C SER A 360 19.78 11.48 -27.44
N ILE A 361 19.24 10.97 -26.33
CA ILE A 361 19.30 11.58 -25.01
C ILE A 361 20.56 11.15 -24.27
N LEU A 362 20.95 9.86 -24.36
CA LEU A 362 22.18 9.35 -23.75
C LEU A 362 23.44 10.06 -24.25
N GLY A 363 23.47 10.46 -25.53
CA GLY A 363 24.60 11.17 -26.12
C GLY A 363 24.70 12.66 -25.75
N MET A 364 23.76 13.22 -24.97
CA MET A 364 23.78 14.63 -24.59
C MET A 364 24.77 14.89 -23.44
N ALA A 365 25.86 15.60 -23.74
CA ALA A 365 26.89 15.94 -22.74
C ALA A 365 26.46 17.05 -21.77
N THR A 366 25.51 17.91 -22.15
CA THR A 366 25.08 19.09 -21.37
C THR A 366 23.56 19.18 -21.26
N ASP A 367 23.05 19.93 -20.28
CA ASP A 367 21.62 20.25 -20.20
C ASP A 367 21.15 21.06 -21.41
N VAL A 368 19.86 20.95 -21.73
CA VAL A 368 19.20 21.68 -22.82
C VAL A 368 18.81 23.06 -22.31
N ARG A 369 19.40 24.10 -22.88
CA ARG A 369 19.11 25.49 -22.52
C ARG A 369 17.85 25.98 -23.22
N ILE A 370 16.89 26.51 -22.47
CA ILE A 370 15.63 27.05 -23.01
C ILE A 370 15.53 28.59 -22.90
N SER A 371 16.40 29.23 -22.12
CA SER A 371 16.50 30.70 -22.02
C SER A 371 17.12 31.34 -23.28
N GLY A 372 16.77 32.60 -23.52
CA GLY A 372 17.35 33.44 -24.57
C GLY A 372 16.38 33.82 -25.68
N CYS A 373 16.94 34.32 -26.79
CA CYS A 373 16.20 34.72 -27.98
C CYS A 373 16.14 33.56 -28.98
N HIS A 374 14.92 33.09 -29.24
CA HIS A 374 14.61 32.07 -30.23
C HIS A 374 14.12 32.75 -31.51
N SER A 375 14.45 32.19 -32.68
CA SER A 375 14.00 32.73 -33.96
C SER A 375 12.48 32.61 -34.17
N SER A 376 11.81 31.74 -33.41
CA SER A 376 10.36 31.62 -33.39
C SER A 376 9.85 30.95 -32.09
N ALA A 377 8.55 31.03 -31.84
CA ALA A 377 7.89 30.28 -30.77
C ALA A 377 7.97 28.75 -30.97
N ALA A 378 8.04 28.29 -32.22
CA ALA A 378 8.23 26.88 -32.55
C ALA A 378 9.62 26.39 -32.11
N MET A 379 10.67 27.18 -32.37
CA MET A 379 12.03 26.84 -31.92
C MET A 379 12.13 26.79 -30.39
N PHE A 380 11.48 27.72 -29.68
CA PHE A 380 11.38 27.65 -28.22
C PHE A 380 10.69 26.36 -27.78
N PHE A 381 9.57 26.02 -28.42
CA PHE A 381 8.82 24.81 -28.12
C PHE A 381 9.62 23.53 -28.39
N ASP A 382 10.42 23.49 -29.45
CA ASP A 382 11.32 22.36 -29.76
C ASP A 382 12.36 22.17 -28.65
N GLN A 383 12.94 23.27 -28.14
CA GLN A 383 13.88 23.21 -27.01
C GLN A 383 13.20 22.74 -25.71
N VAL A 384 12.00 23.25 -25.43
CA VAL A 384 11.19 22.79 -24.28
C VAL A 384 10.88 21.30 -24.39
N SER A 385 10.48 20.85 -25.58
CA SER A 385 10.16 19.45 -25.83
C SER A 385 11.39 18.55 -25.70
N LEU A 386 12.54 18.99 -26.22
CA LEU A 386 13.81 18.29 -26.08
C LEU A 386 14.24 18.18 -24.61
N LYS A 387 14.09 19.27 -23.85
CA LYS A 387 14.38 19.30 -22.41
C LYS A 387 13.45 18.37 -21.63
N ALA A 388 12.16 18.36 -21.91
CA ALA A 388 11.20 17.46 -21.26
C ALA A 388 11.51 15.99 -21.55
N ARG A 389 11.88 15.67 -22.80
CA ARG A 389 12.32 14.33 -23.20
C ARG A 389 13.59 13.90 -22.49
N ARG A 390 14.53 14.82 -22.21
CA ARG A 390 15.71 14.53 -21.38
C ARG A 390 15.30 14.31 -19.92
N ASP A 391 14.57 15.26 -19.35
CA ASP A 391 14.26 15.32 -17.93
C ASP A 391 13.41 14.13 -17.45
N VAL A 392 12.48 13.60 -18.26
CA VAL A 392 11.64 12.46 -17.86
C VAL A 392 12.45 11.20 -17.52
N HIS A 393 13.68 11.09 -18.03
CA HIS A 393 14.57 9.96 -17.74
C HIS A 393 15.51 10.21 -16.55
N LEU A 394 15.51 11.41 -15.97
CA LEU A 394 16.39 11.76 -14.87
C LEU A 394 15.82 11.29 -13.51
N PRO A 395 16.67 11.17 -12.47
CA PRO A 395 16.23 10.72 -11.15
C PRO A 395 15.24 11.70 -10.48
N ILE A 396 14.28 11.15 -9.74
CA ILE A 396 13.31 11.91 -8.93
C ILE A 396 13.62 11.89 -7.42
N GLY A 397 14.77 11.32 -7.02
CA GLY A 397 15.18 11.13 -5.62
C GLY A 397 14.95 9.71 -5.10
N TRP A 398 15.77 9.26 -4.14
CA TRP A 398 15.71 7.89 -3.58
C TRP A 398 14.47 7.63 -2.73
N ASP A 399 13.87 8.67 -2.15
CA ASP A 399 12.64 8.66 -1.36
C ASP A 399 11.39 8.26 -2.17
N LEU A 400 11.44 8.36 -3.51
CA LEU A 400 10.36 7.97 -4.41
C LEU A 400 10.65 6.66 -5.16
N LEU A 401 11.73 5.96 -4.82
CA LEU A 401 12.00 4.65 -5.37
C LEU A 401 11.21 3.59 -4.64
N PRO A 402 10.69 2.58 -5.36
CA PRO A 402 9.96 1.51 -4.74
C PRO A 402 10.87 0.70 -3.82
N GLN A 403 10.59 0.78 -2.52
CA GLN A 403 11.30 -0.01 -1.51
C GLN A 403 10.42 -1.15 -0.99
N ASP A 404 9.09 -0.97 -1.01
CA ASP A 404 8.08 -1.99 -0.64
C ASP A 404 7.08 -2.27 -1.78
N PHE A 405 6.29 -3.34 -1.68
CA PHE A 405 5.28 -3.70 -2.68
C PHE A 405 4.16 -2.65 -2.83
N GLY A 406 3.85 -1.88 -1.78
CA GLY A 406 2.91 -0.76 -1.87
C GLY A 406 3.41 0.38 -2.80
N ASP A 407 4.73 0.44 -3.03
CA ASP A 407 5.33 1.39 -3.98
C ASP A 407 5.29 0.89 -5.44
N ASP A 408 4.94 -0.38 -5.70
CA ASP A 408 4.91 -0.93 -7.06
C ASP A 408 3.87 -0.22 -7.93
N SER A 409 2.74 0.20 -7.33
CA SER A 409 1.72 1.04 -8.01
C SER A 409 2.30 2.40 -8.45
N ARG A 410 3.10 3.04 -7.59
CA ARG A 410 3.74 4.33 -7.88
C ARG A 410 4.79 4.18 -8.97
N GLU A 411 5.61 3.15 -8.84
CA GLU A 411 6.64 2.82 -9.81
C GLU A 411 6.03 2.44 -11.16
N TRP A 412 4.92 1.70 -11.16
CA TRP A 412 4.16 1.40 -12.37
C TRP A 412 3.72 2.67 -13.09
N ALA A 413 3.07 3.61 -12.39
CA ALA A 413 2.72 4.91 -12.97
C ALA A 413 3.93 5.64 -13.53
N ARG A 414 5.03 5.73 -12.76
CA ARG A 414 6.27 6.38 -13.21
C ARG A 414 6.82 5.73 -14.49
N LYS A 415 6.92 4.41 -14.54
CA LYS A 415 7.40 3.66 -15.72
C LYS A 415 6.49 3.86 -16.92
N GLN A 416 5.18 3.82 -16.71
CA GLN A 416 4.19 4.02 -17.78
C GLN A 416 4.27 5.43 -18.36
N LEU A 417 4.30 6.46 -17.50
CA LEU A 417 4.48 7.84 -17.92
C LEU A 417 5.82 8.05 -18.64
N ARG A 418 6.92 7.50 -18.13
CA ARG A 418 8.23 7.58 -18.79
C ARG A 418 8.24 6.89 -20.16
N ASN A 419 7.77 5.64 -20.23
CA ASN A 419 7.92 4.79 -21.40
C ASN A 419 6.92 5.15 -22.51
N HIS A 420 5.64 5.30 -22.17
CA HIS A 420 4.56 5.50 -23.16
C HIS A 420 4.34 6.97 -23.49
N MET A 421 4.51 7.87 -22.52
CA MET A 421 4.40 9.30 -22.79
C MET A 421 5.70 9.87 -23.35
N GLY A 422 6.87 9.24 -23.19
CA GLY A 422 8.14 9.74 -23.73
C GLY A 422 8.15 9.89 -25.26
N GLU A 423 7.53 8.96 -25.99
CA GLU A 423 7.41 9.04 -27.47
C GLU A 423 6.29 9.99 -27.91
N ARG A 424 5.20 10.08 -27.12
CA ARG A 424 4.05 10.97 -27.39
C ARG A 424 4.21 12.37 -26.78
N LEU A 425 5.30 12.62 -26.05
CA LEU A 425 5.48 13.83 -25.22
C LEU A 425 5.38 15.10 -26.06
N LEU A 426 5.96 15.08 -27.26
CA LEU A 426 5.89 16.19 -28.20
C LEU A 426 4.45 16.52 -28.58
N GLN A 427 3.66 15.50 -28.93
CA GLN A 427 2.26 15.66 -29.30
C GLN A 427 1.43 16.19 -28.12
N ARG A 428 1.68 15.68 -26.91
CA ARG A 428 1.02 16.12 -25.69
C ARG A 428 1.35 17.56 -25.34
N LEU A 429 2.64 17.92 -25.33
CA LEU A 429 3.09 19.29 -25.09
C LEU A 429 2.54 20.28 -26.12
N ALA A 430 2.30 19.85 -27.35
CA ALA A 430 1.75 20.71 -28.40
C ALA A 430 0.33 21.21 -28.05
N GLU A 431 -0.46 20.43 -27.31
CA GLU A 431 -1.77 20.87 -26.80
C GLU A 431 -1.65 22.05 -25.82
N TYR A 432 -0.49 22.19 -25.18
CA TYR A 432 -0.17 23.25 -24.22
C TYR A 432 0.67 24.39 -24.81
N LEU A 433 1.02 24.34 -26.09
CA LEU A 433 1.79 25.41 -26.76
C LEU A 433 1.21 26.82 -26.52
N PRO A 434 -0.11 27.05 -26.56
CA PRO A 434 -0.67 28.37 -26.25
C PRO A 434 -0.41 28.81 -24.81
N ALA A 435 -0.37 27.88 -23.85
CA ALA A 435 -0.08 28.19 -22.46
C ALA A 435 1.38 28.59 -22.26
N LEU A 436 2.29 28.08 -23.08
CA LEU A 436 3.73 28.39 -23.01
C LEU A 436 4.13 29.66 -23.76
N THR A 437 3.41 30.03 -24.83
CA THR A 437 3.87 31.06 -25.77
C THR A 437 3.01 32.33 -25.78
N LYS A 438 1.74 32.27 -25.35
CA LYS A 438 0.83 33.43 -25.40
C LYS A 438 1.15 34.49 -24.34
N LYS A 439 1.71 34.08 -23.20
CA LYS A 439 2.11 34.95 -22.09
C LYS A 439 3.55 34.66 -21.71
N SER A 440 4.34 35.72 -21.53
CA SER A 440 5.69 35.62 -20.97
C SER A 440 5.68 34.90 -19.63
N HIS A 441 6.80 34.26 -19.29
CA HIS A 441 6.99 33.66 -17.98
C HIS A 441 7.32 34.78 -16.96
N THR A 442 6.73 34.66 -15.78
CA THR A 442 6.85 35.64 -14.69
C THR A 442 7.13 34.90 -13.38
N PRO A 443 7.61 35.58 -12.32
CA PRO A 443 7.83 34.94 -11.02
C PRO A 443 6.59 34.25 -10.45
N LEU A 444 5.37 34.67 -10.82
CA LEU A 444 4.12 34.03 -10.41
C LEU A 444 3.95 32.60 -10.96
N ASP A 445 4.68 32.25 -12.03
CA ASP A 445 4.69 30.88 -12.53
C ASP A 445 5.51 29.94 -11.62
N LEU A 446 6.36 30.49 -10.75
CA LEU A 446 7.08 29.75 -9.71
C LEU A 446 6.18 29.54 -8.49
N ILE A 447 5.12 28.76 -8.64
CA ILE A 447 4.17 28.44 -7.56
C ILE A 447 4.87 27.75 -6.36
N SER A 448 4.33 27.95 -5.15
CA SER A 448 4.96 27.46 -3.92
C SER A 448 4.88 25.94 -3.80
N THR A 449 5.76 25.33 -3.00
CA THR A 449 5.71 23.87 -2.79
C THR A 449 4.42 23.39 -2.12
N GLN A 450 3.81 24.22 -1.26
CA GLN A 450 2.48 23.98 -0.71
C GLN A 450 1.38 23.96 -1.79
N GLN A 451 1.42 24.91 -2.74
CA GLN A 451 0.48 24.93 -3.86
C GLN A 451 0.68 23.72 -4.78
N LEU A 452 1.92 23.32 -5.04
CA LEU A 452 2.23 22.10 -5.80
C LEU A 452 1.64 20.85 -5.14
N GLN A 453 1.74 20.72 -3.81
CA GLN A 453 1.10 19.62 -3.08
C GLN A 453 -0.43 19.68 -3.18
N SER A 454 -1.05 20.86 -3.06
CA SER A 454 -2.50 21.01 -3.20
C SER A 454 -3.00 20.61 -4.60
N LEU A 455 -2.27 20.99 -5.66
CA LEU A 455 -2.57 20.57 -7.03
C LEU A 455 -2.41 19.05 -7.20
N ALA A 456 -1.38 18.47 -6.59
CA ALA A 456 -1.16 17.03 -6.60
C ALA A 456 -2.28 16.26 -5.87
N ASN A 457 -2.73 16.75 -4.72
CA ASN A 457 -3.87 16.19 -3.98
C ASN A 457 -5.15 16.27 -4.80
N SER A 458 -5.36 17.36 -5.55
CA SER A 458 -6.52 17.48 -6.44
C SER A 458 -6.50 16.41 -7.54
N VAL A 459 -5.34 16.09 -8.11
CA VAL A 459 -5.21 14.98 -9.08
C VAL A 459 -5.48 13.63 -8.42
N HIS A 460 -4.92 13.41 -7.21
CA HIS A 460 -5.12 12.21 -6.41
C HIS A 460 -6.61 11.96 -6.10
N GLU A 461 -7.28 12.94 -5.51
CA GLU A 461 -8.71 12.87 -5.16
C GLU A 461 -9.58 12.60 -6.37
N ARG A 462 -9.33 13.28 -7.51
CA ARG A 462 -10.09 13.05 -8.74
C ARG A 462 -9.90 11.65 -9.30
N CYS A 463 -8.70 11.09 -9.22
CA CYS A 463 -8.47 9.71 -9.65
C CYS A 463 -9.19 8.71 -8.74
N LEU A 464 -9.13 8.89 -7.41
CA LEU A 464 -9.83 8.02 -6.47
C LEU A 464 -11.34 8.13 -6.60
N GLU A 465 -11.89 9.33 -6.76
CA GLU A 465 -13.32 9.52 -7.04
C GLU A 465 -13.77 8.71 -8.26
N LEU A 466 -12.99 8.72 -9.36
CA LEU A 466 -13.31 7.94 -10.56
C LEU A 466 -13.31 6.44 -10.27
N VAL A 467 -12.31 5.96 -9.53
CA VAL A 467 -12.23 4.55 -9.11
C VAL A 467 -13.45 4.17 -8.26
N CYS A 468 -13.78 4.97 -7.24
CA CYS A 468 -14.95 4.76 -6.40
C CYS A 468 -16.27 4.78 -7.18
N ASP A 469 -16.37 5.61 -8.23
CA ASP A 469 -17.54 5.63 -9.11
C ASP A 469 -17.60 4.44 -10.10
N GLY A 470 -16.58 3.56 -10.09
CA GLY A 470 -16.50 2.36 -10.92
C GLY A 470 -15.93 2.60 -12.31
N TYR A 471 -15.19 3.69 -12.51
CA TYR A 471 -14.38 3.87 -13.72
C TYR A 471 -13.11 3.03 -13.64
N VAL A 472 -12.73 2.46 -14.78
CA VAL A 472 -11.57 1.56 -14.90
C VAL A 472 -10.67 2.02 -16.02
N ASP A 473 -9.45 1.52 -16.04
CA ASP A 473 -8.56 1.61 -17.19
C ASP A 473 -7.83 0.28 -17.37
N SER A 474 -7.47 -0.04 -18.61
CA SER A 474 -6.91 -1.35 -18.96
C SER A 474 -5.51 -1.61 -18.38
N LEU A 475 -4.86 -0.58 -17.82
CA LEU A 475 -3.49 -0.64 -17.30
C LEU A 475 -3.43 -0.35 -15.79
N SER A 476 -4.57 -0.29 -15.09
CA SER A 476 -4.64 0.07 -13.66
C SER A 476 -3.90 1.37 -13.33
N MET A 477 -3.87 2.32 -14.26
CA MET A 477 -3.18 3.60 -14.16
C MET A 477 -3.93 4.60 -13.28
N LEU A 478 -5.27 4.55 -13.17
CA LEU A 478 -6.04 5.45 -12.31
C LEU A 478 -5.55 5.43 -10.84
N PRO A 479 -5.55 4.27 -10.13
CA PRO A 479 -5.07 4.21 -8.75
C PRO A 479 -3.56 4.47 -8.66
N SER A 480 -2.80 4.03 -9.66
CA SER A 480 -1.34 4.19 -9.72
C SER A 480 -0.93 5.67 -9.84
N VAL A 481 -1.59 6.43 -10.72
CA VAL A 481 -1.40 7.88 -10.90
C VAL A 481 -1.87 8.64 -9.66
N ALA A 482 -2.96 8.21 -9.03
CA ALA A 482 -3.41 8.79 -7.76
C ALA A 482 -2.32 8.68 -6.69
N SER A 483 -1.81 7.47 -6.47
CA SER A 483 -0.75 7.19 -5.48
C SER A 483 0.53 7.95 -5.82
N PHE A 484 0.93 7.97 -7.09
CA PHE A 484 2.16 8.63 -7.52
C PHE A 484 2.09 10.16 -7.44
N ALA A 485 0.97 10.78 -7.84
CA ALA A 485 0.76 12.22 -7.71
C ALA A 485 0.84 12.66 -6.24
N PHE A 486 0.14 11.94 -5.35
CA PHE A 486 0.19 12.21 -3.91
C PHE A 486 1.61 12.12 -3.34
N ALA A 487 2.36 11.07 -3.72
CA ALA A 487 3.75 10.89 -3.30
C ALA A 487 4.65 12.02 -3.80
N LEU A 488 4.51 12.44 -5.05
CA LEU A 488 5.25 13.57 -5.62
C LEU A 488 4.92 14.89 -4.90
N GLY A 489 3.65 15.17 -4.64
CA GLY A 489 3.21 16.37 -3.92
C GLY A 489 3.80 16.43 -2.51
N THR A 490 3.75 15.30 -1.80
CA THR A 490 4.34 15.15 -0.47
C THR A 490 5.87 15.30 -0.49
N ALA A 491 6.54 14.73 -1.49
CA ALA A 491 7.99 14.85 -1.64
C ALA A 491 8.44 16.27 -2.02
N VAL A 492 7.63 16.99 -2.80
CA VAL A 492 7.88 18.40 -3.17
C VAL A 492 7.72 19.32 -1.97
N ASN A 493 6.70 19.15 -1.14
CA ASN A 493 6.46 19.94 0.07
C ASN A 493 7.06 19.31 1.35
N GLY A 494 7.93 18.31 1.20
CA GLY A 494 8.54 17.62 2.33
C GLY A 494 9.68 18.42 2.98
N THR A 495 10.37 17.78 3.91
CA THR A 495 11.55 18.33 4.62
C THR A 495 12.57 18.93 3.65
N LYS A 496 13.01 20.16 3.93
CA LYS A 496 13.95 20.92 3.09
C LYS A 496 15.38 20.79 3.60
N GLU A 497 16.36 20.93 2.71
CA GLU A 497 17.77 20.87 3.14
C GLU A 497 18.12 22.02 4.10
N ILE A 498 17.51 23.19 3.92
CA ILE A 498 17.71 24.37 4.77
C ILE A 498 17.29 24.15 6.23
N GLU A 499 16.44 23.15 6.49
CA GLU A 499 15.97 22.79 7.84
C GLU A 499 17.01 21.95 8.60
N ALA A 500 17.83 21.19 7.87
CA ALA A 500 18.90 20.37 8.44
C ALA A 500 20.25 21.11 8.43
N ASN A 501 20.48 21.96 7.44
CA ASN A 501 21.70 22.76 7.28
C ASN A 501 21.31 24.22 7.03
N ALA A 502 21.75 25.14 7.88
CA ALA A 502 21.41 26.57 7.76
C ALA A 502 22.03 27.27 6.54
N GLU A 503 23.12 26.73 6.01
CA GLU A 503 23.78 27.20 4.78
C GLU A 503 24.04 26.01 3.86
N PRO A 504 23.05 25.51 3.11
CA PRO A 504 23.27 24.38 2.22
C PRO A 504 24.05 24.82 0.98
N TRP A 505 25.05 24.00 0.64
CA TRP A 505 25.59 23.97 -0.73
C TRP A 505 24.50 23.39 -1.62
N VAL A 506 24.11 24.05 -2.70
CA VAL A 506 23.12 23.57 -3.68
C VAL A 506 23.86 23.33 -5.00
N ASP A 507 23.63 22.16 -5.61
CA ASP A 507 24.20 21.82 -6.91
C ASP A 507 23.13 21.54 -7.98
N GLU A 508 23.56 21.21 -9.20
CA GLU A 508 22.69 20.95 -10.34
C GLU A 508 21.74 19.76 -10.13
N VAL A 509 22.16 18.75 -9.35
CA VAL A 509 21.34 17.55 -9.07
C VAL A 509 20.16 17.92 -8.18
N ASP A 510 20.36 18.80 -7.18
CA ASP A 510 19.25 19.27 -6.34
C ASP A 510 18.18 19.98 -7.17
N CYS A 511 18.61 20.90 -8.04
CA CYS A 511 17.73 21.63 -8.95
C CYS A 511 17.03 20.71 -9.96
N GLN A 512 17.74 19.70 -10.47
CA GLN A 512 17.24 18.71 -11.42
C GLN A 512 16.18 17.81 -10.79
N ILE A 513 16.37 17.32 -9.56
CA ILE A 513 15.40 16.46 -8.88
C ILE A 513 14.07 17.20 -8.71
N PHE A 514 14.09 18.44 -8.22
CA PHE A 514 12.88 19.26 -8.10
C PHE A 514 12.20 19.47 -9.46
N ARG A 515 12.99 19.82 -10.49
CA ARG A 515 12.50 20.00 -11.86
C ARG A 515 11.80 18.74 -12.38
N THR A 516 12.40 17.59 -12.16
CA THR A 516 11.90 16.32 -12.68
C THR A 516 10.63 15.88 -11.96
N ARG A 517 10.53 16.09 -10.64
CA ARG A 517 9.28 15.90 -9.88
C ARG A 517 8.14 16.75 -10.43
N CYS A 518 8.40 18.03 -10.73
CA CYS A 518 7.41 18.93 -11.32
C CYS A 518 6.94 18.44 -12.71
N LEU A 519 7.86 17.93 -13.53
CA LEU A 519 7.50 17.34 -14.82
C LEU A 519 6.58 16.13 -14.65
N TYR A 520 6.90 15.21 -13.73
CA TYR A 520 6.02 14.06 -13.47
C TYR A 520 4.65 14.46 -12.91
N LEU A 521 4.57 15.49 -12.04
CA LEU A 521 3.27 16.03 -11.61
C LEU A 521 2.44 16.54 -12.79
N PHE A 522 3.07 17.28 -13.71
CA PHE A 522 2.41 17.68 -14.97
C PHE A 522 1.92 16.45 -15.74
N LEU A 523 2.76 15.42 -15.92
CA LEU A 523 2.39 14.20 -16.65
C LEU A 523 1.23 13.44 -16.00
N CYS A 524 1.13 13.42 -14.67
CA CYS A 524 -0.02 12.84 -13.97
C CYS A 524 -1.31 13.61 -14.29
N ALA A 525 -1.28 14.95 -14.21
CA ALA A 525 -2.44 15.78 -14.51
C ALA A 525 -2.85 15.70 -15.99
N ASP A 526 -1.87 15.73 -16.88
CA ASP A 526 -2.03 15.56 -18.32
C ASP A 526 -2.65 14.20 -18.65
N TRP A 527 -2.13 13.11 -18.09
CA TRP A 527 -2.70 11.76 -18.27
C TRP A 527 -4.17 11.71 -17.85
N LEU A 528 -4.54 12.33 -16.71
CA LEU A 528 -5.92 12.41 -16.27
C LEU A 528 -6.82 13.19 -17.25
N VAL A 529 -6.31 14.26 -17.88
CA VAL A 529 -7.03 15.00 -18.93
C VAL A 529 -7.34 14.13 -20.14
N ASP A 530 -6.40 13.25 -20.52
CA ASP A 530 -6.58 12.30 -21.63
C ASP A 530 -7.64 11.27 -21.31
N TYR A 531 -7.49 10.64 -20.13
CA TYR A 531 -8.41 9.63 -19.64
C TYR A 531 -9.85 10.15 -19.59
N LEU A 532 -10.05 11.34 -19.00
CA LEU A 532 -11.36 11.99 -18.93
C LEU A 532 -11.92 12.42 -20.30
N GLY A 533 -11.12 12.40 -21.37
CA GLY A 533 -11.58 12.59 -22.73
C GLY A 533 -12.40 11.40 -23.26
N LYS A 534 -12.05 10.18 -22.83
CA LYS A 534 -12.72 8.93 -23.19
C LYS A 534 -12.69 7.94 -22.00
N PRO A 535 -13.36 8.25 -20.88
CA PRO A 535 -13.30 7.41 -19.70
C PRO A 535 -14.01 6.07 -19.96
N ILE A 536 -13.45 4.99 -19.40
CA ILE A 536 -13.96 3.63 -19.58
C ILE A 536 -14.77 3.26 -18.34
N LYS A 537 -16.02 2.85 -18.57
CA LYS A 537 -16.93 2.42 -17.51
C LYS A 537 -16.63 0.98 -17.13
N GLY A 538 -16.44 0.70 -15.85
CA GLY A 538 -16.27 -0.64 -15.33
C GLY A 538 -17.60 -1.39 -15.18
N PRO A 539 -17.54 -2.69 -14.88
CA PRO A 539 -18.72 -3.54 -14.68
C PRO A 539 -19.52 -3.14 -13.42
N PHE A 540 -18.87 -2.55 -12.41
CA PHE A 540 -19.47 -2.20 -11.12
C PHE A 540 -19.67 -0.69 -10.93
N MET A 541 -20.16 0.03 -11.96
CA MET A 541 -20.43 1.48 -11.80
C MET A 541 -21.53 1.74 -10.76
N LEU A 542 -21.16 2.40 -9.65
CA LEU A 542 -22.06 2.80 -8.58
C LEU A 542 -22.95 3.99 -8.96
N SER A 543 -22.48 4.86 -9.86
CA SER A 543 -23.22 6.04 -10.29
C SER A 543 -22.97 6.35 -11.77
N SER A 544 -24.04 6.64 -12.53
CA SER A 544 -23.88 7.17 -13.88
C SER A 544 -23.56 8.67 -13.82
N ARG A 545 -22.29 9.03 -13.55
CA ARG A 545 -21.89 10.45 -13.60
C ARG A 545 -22.31 11.07 -14.93
N ASN A 546 -22.95 12.24 -14.85
CA ASN A 546 -23.38 12.99 -16.02
C ASN A 546 -22.15 13.41 -16.84
N LYS A 547 -22.23 13.34 -18.18
CA LYS A 547 -21.19 13.83 -19.11
C LYS A 547 -20.70 15.24 -18.77
N LYS A 548 -21.57 16.10 -18.21
CA LYS A 548 -21.21 17.44 -17.73
C LYS A 548 -20.19 17.43 -16.59
N MET A 549 -20.27 16.49 -15.66
CA MET A 549 -19.32 16.37 -14.54
C MET A 549 -17.94 15.91 -15.02
N ILE A 550 -17.90 14.93 -15.93
CA ILE A 550 -16.65 14.48 -16.56
C ILE A 550 -15.99 15.63 -17.33
N ALA A 551 -16.76 16.39 -18.11
CA ALA A 551 -16.25 17.56 -18.82
C ALA A 551 -15.70 18.63 -17.85
N LYS A 552 -16.37 18.86 -16.72
CA LYS A 552 -15.90 19.78 -15.67
C LYS A 552 -14.58 19.29 -15.06
N ALA A 553 -14.51 18.02 -14.63
CA ALA A 553 -13.30 17.42 -14.08
C ALA A 553 -12.13 17.47 -15.07
N ARG A 554 -12.40 17.24 -16.36
CA ARG A 554 -11.40 17.37 -17.43
C ARG A 554 -10.90 18.81 -17.56
N GLY A 555 -11.80 19.78 -17.47
CA GLY A 555 -11.46 21.21 -17.48
C GLY A 555 -10.58 21.60 -16.29
N GLU A 556 -10.91 21.13 -15.09
CA GLU A 556 -10.12 21.33 -13.87
C GLU A 556 -8.72 20.71 -14.01
N ALA A 557 -8.63 19.43 -14.39
CA ALA A 557 -7.36 18.75 -14.64
C ALA A 557 -6.52 19.47 -15.72
N GLY A 558 -7.16 20.03 -16.76
CA GLY A 558 -6.48 20.81 -17.80
C GLY A 558 -5.99 22.18 -17.32
N ILE A 559 -6.62 22.78 -16.30
CA ILE A 559 -6.09 23.97 -15.62
C ILE A 559 -4.86 23.58 -14.79
N ILE A 560 -4.96 22.49 -14.01
CA ILE A 560 -3.86 21.98 -13.19
C ILE A 560 -2.63 21.66 -14.06
N ALA A 561 -2.79 20.91 -15.15
CA ALA A 561 -1.71 20.57 -16.07
C ALA A 561 -1.02 21.82 -16.65
N ARG A 562 -1.78 22.86 -17.02
CA ARG A 562 -1.21 24.13 -17.50
C ARG A 562 -0.36 24.84 -16.45
N LEU A 563 -0.83 24.90 -15.20
CA LEU A 563 -0.09 25.53 -14.10
C LEU A 563 1.20 24.76 -13.81
N LEU A 564 1.12 23.43 -13.73
CA LEU A 564 2.27 22.57 -13.47
C LEU A 564 3.32 22.67 -14.59
N LEU A 565 2.89 22.69 -15.85
CA LEU A 565 3.80 22.83 -16.99
C LEU A 565 4.50 24.20 -16.99
N ARG A 566 3.75 25.28 -16.76
CA ARG A 566 4.33 26.62 -16.66
C ARG A 566 5.31 26.74 -15.49
N ASN A 567 5.02 26.11 -14.34
CA ASN A 567 5.95 26.06 -13.22
C ASN A 567 7.24 25.30 -13.55
N TRP A 568 7.14 24.16 -14.25
CA TRP A 568 8.32 23.41 -14.69
C TRP A 568 9.20 24.23 -15.64
N VAL A 569 8.60 24.91 -16.64
CA VAL A 569 9.34 25.79 -17.56
C VAL A 569 9.93 27.01 -16.84
N ALA A 570 9.16 27.64 -15.95
CA ALA A 570 9.65 28.76 -15.15
C ALA A 570 10.84 28.37 -14.27
N TRP A 571 10.78 27.20 -13.63
CA TRP A 571 11.91 26.68 -12.85
C TRP A 571 13.14 26.43 -13.73
N ALA A 572 12.96 25.85 -14.92
CA ALA A 572 14.06 25.66 -15.87
C ALA A 572 14.70 27.00 -16.29
N LEU A 573 13.90 28.02 -16.62
CA LEU A 573 14.39 29.36 -16.96
C LEU A 573 15.12 30.02 -15.79
N PHE A 574 14.61 29.86 -14.56
CA PHE A 574 15.23 30.40 -13.35
C PHE A 574 16.60 29.74 -13.07
N VAL A 575 16.67 28.40 -13.12
CA VAL A 575 17.89 27.65 -12.82
C VAL A 575 19.02 27.96 -13.82
N GLU A 576 18.70 28.21 -15.09
CA GLU A 576 19.70 28.59 -16.10
C GLU A 576 20.35 29.96 -15.84
N GLY A 577 19.79 30.77 -14.94
CA GLY A 577 20.35 32.04 -14.48
C GLY A 577 21.21 31.92 -13.21
N LEU A 578 21.34 30.74 -12.62
CA LEU A 578 22.09 30.51 -11.37
C LEU A 578 23.60 30.29 -11.63
N PRO A 579 24.47 30.43 -10.61
CA PRO A 579 25.89 30.18 -10.75
C PRO A 579 26.19 28.73 -11.18
N ASN A 580 27.13 28.57 -12.12
CA ASN A 580 27.62 27.26 -12.54
C ASN A 580 28.49 26.62 -11.44
N GLY A 581 28.46 25.29 -11.32
CA GLY A 581 29.34 24.55 -10.40
C GLY A 581 28.88 24.49 -8.94
N GLY A 582 27.63 24.90 -8.65
CA GLY A 582 27.05 24.89 -7.32
C GLY A 582 27.30 26.18 -6.53
N PHE A 583 26.47 26.45 -5.53
CA PHE A 583 26.49 27.68 -4.76
C PHE A 583 25.93 27.50 -3.35
N TRP A 584 26.35 28.36 -2.42
CA TRP A 584 25.81 28.40 -1.07
C TRP A 584 24.54 29.25 -1.03
N VAL A 585 23.51 28.77 -0.33
CA VAL A 585 22.28 29.52 -0.09
C VAL A 585 22.14 29.77 1.40
N ARG A 586 21.77 30.98 1.80
CA ARG A 586 21.49 31.32 3.20
C ARG A 586 20.00 31.53 3.40
N ARG A 587 19.50 31.12 4.57
CA ARG A 587 18.15 31.50 5.00
C ARG A 587 18.12 33.02 5.12
N THR A 588 17.27 33.68 4.35
CA THR A 588 16.96 35.08 4.56
C THR A 588 16.30 35.21 5.92
N THR A 589 17.04 35.73 6.91
CA THR A 589 16.44 36.18 8.17
C THR A 589 15.50 37.33 7.79
N SER A 590 14.20 37.06 7.78
CA SER A 590 13.21 38.14 7.73
C SER A 590 13.49 39.04 8.94
N ASN A 591 14.04 40.23 8.68
CA ASN A 591 14.28 41.21 9.72
C ASN A 591 12.97 41.46 10.49
N MET A 592 13.12 41.47 11.82
CA MET A 592 12.16 42.01 12.76
C MET A 592 11.45 43.24 12.20
N SER A 593 10.13 43.16 12.07
CA SER A 593 9.25 44.32 12.01
C SER A 593 7.98 44.03 12.82
N SER A 594 8.19 43.90 14.14
CA SER A 594 7.23 44.41 15.12
C SER A 594 8.06 45.17 16.15
N GLY A 595 8.49 46.36 15.74
CA GLY A 595 8.87 47.40 16.69
C GLY A 595 7.63 47.81 17.48
N LEU A 596 7.89 48.21 18.73
CA LEU A 596 7.01 48.93 19.65
C LEU A 596 6.03 49.88 18.99
#